data_AF-A0AAU7UBM7-F1
#
_entry.id   AF-A0AAU7UBM7-F1
#
_cell.length_a   1.000
_cell.length_b   1.000
_cell.length_c   1.000
_cell.angle_alpha   90.00
_cell.angle_beta   90.00
_cell.angle_gamma   90.00
#
_symmetry.space_group_name_H-M   'P 1'
#
loop_
_entity.id
_entity.type
_entity.pdbx_description
1 polymer ?
#
loop_
_entity_poly.entity_id
_entity_poly.type
_entity_poly.pdbx_seq_one_letter_code
_entity_poly.pdbx_strand_id
1 'polypeptide(L)'
;MTEPLVLVHGFSAEGRAGEAAHIYGTLPQALRGLPLLDINLGRYVTLDDHVDLEDVTLALDRALAARPELLKGGFNALTHSTGALVLRNWVRRRGERPSPLRRLIHLAGAQWGSGWAHLGRSQLARWLHLIGQGSAERGLGVLSALELGSPWALDLHLHFLAPGQDLLRDYGVLEASLMGSALPPGWAALPFRAGREAGSDGVVRVAASNPNVIHVQVGPASPPDRLDWAQVARYVGETATALPGQPVPAPPEPYYVVRRESQPGHDGRAVVPFALLPDCAHIGPETGILTGTRPQATVLRQVAAVLKASPAEVDALVSQFEAVSAQTYAALGGTEHGPLGQVQHPAATQHDPHAQLIVRTWDQLGRPLPGCALHVNSFGGNGQPRQLINDLFEDVHVNSGAPNTLTCYLRTHRHDSRTGEWVAALPEVNGVDLELDAPTGPGGRVVVVPLRLRLDSATLQRWLEPHRTTLLDVQLLRLPSVDTFQMY
;
A
#
# COMPACT_ATOMS: atom_id res chain seq x y z
N MET A 1 11.45 10.62 32.73
CA MET A 1 11.51 11.71 31.72
C MET A 1 10.51 11.36 30.64
N THR A 2 9.75 12.32 30.14
CA THR A 2 8.84 12.09 29.02
C THR A 2 9.65 12.01 27.74
N GLU A 3 9.38 10.99 26.94
CA GLU A 3 10.15 10.71 25.73
C GLU A 3 9.86 11.77 24.65
N PRO A 4 10.90 12.36 24.04
CA PRO A 4 10.74 13.37 23.01
C PRO A 4 10.03 12.79 21.78
N LEU A 5 9.28 13.61 21.03
CA LEU A 5 8.75 13.24 19.73
C LEU A 5 9.16 14.17 18.60
N VAL A 6 9.58 13.51 17.52
CA VAL A 6 10.08 14.08 16.29
C VAL A 6 8.96 14.08 15.25
N LEU A 7 8.74 15.20 14.57
CA LEU A 7 7.76 15.31 13.49
C LEU A 7 8.48 15.24 12.14
N VAL A 8 8.11 14.29 11.28
CA VAL A 8 8.72 14.14 9.95
C VAL A 8 7.64 14.28 8.87
N HIS A 9 7.78 15.31 8.04
CA HIS A 9 6.80 15.59 6.99
C HIS A 9 6.99 14.71 5.75
N GLY A 10 6.01 14.76 4.86
CA GLY A 10 6.03 14.07 3.57
C GLY A 10 6.57 14.91 2.42
N PHE A 11 6.43 14.40 1.20
CA PHE A 11 6.81 15.09 -0.03
C PHE A 11 6.23 16.52 -0.13
N SER A 12 7.03 17.47 -0.63
CA SER A 12 6.59 18.83 -1.02
C SER A 12 6.08 19.72 0.14
N ALA A 13 6.80 19.80 1.25
CA ALA A 13 6.51 20.73 2.35
C ALA A 13 7.44 21.96 2.39
N GLU A 14 7.54 22.73 1.30
CA GLU A 14 8.10 24.09 1.30
C GLU A 14 7.07 25.15 1.72
N GLY A 15 7.21 25.67 2.94
CA GLY A 15 6.70 27.02 3.24
C GLY A 15 7.70 28.06 2.75
N ARG A 16 7.24 29.15 2.12
CA ARG A 16 8.07 30.30 1.68
C ARG A 16 8.86 31.00 2.80
N ALA A 17 8.72 30.60 4.07
CA ALA A 17 9.32 31.29 5.21
C ALA A 17 9.84 30.38 6.35
N GLY A 18 9.92 29.05 6.18
CA GLY A 18 10.56 28.18 7.17
C GLY A 18 9.87 28.05 8.54
N GLU A 19 8.61 28.47 8.67
CA GLU A 19 7.86 28.34 9.92
C GLU A 19 7.13 26.99 10.02
N ALA A 20 7.33 26.26 11.12
CA ALA A 20 6.69 24.98 11.42
C ALA A 20 5.16 24.98 11.20
N ALA A 21 4.52 26.13 11.47
CA ALA A 21 3.08 26.33 11.34
C ALA A 21 2.57 26.20 9.88
N HIS A 22 3.42 26.45 8.89
CA HIS A 22 3.04 26.29 7.47
C HIS A 22 3.01 24.81 7.04
N ILE A 23 3.83 23.96 7.68
CA ILE A 23 3.95 22.54 7.34
C ILE A 23 2.97 21.71 8.17
N TYR A 24 2.90 21.98 9.47
CA TYR A 24 2.15 21.16 10.43
C TYR A 24 0.92 21.85 11.01
N GLY A 25 0.59 23.07 10.57
CA GLY A 25 -0.57 23.82 11.08
C GLY A 25 -0.47 24.05 12.58
N THR A 26 -1.58 23.81 13.29
CA THR A 26 -1.68 23.94 14.75
C THR A 26 -1.33 22.66 15.51
N LEU A 27 -1.00 21.56 14.81
CA LEU A 27 -0.71 20.27 15.42
C LEU A 27 0.46 20.32 16.41
N PRO A 28 1.61 20.98 16.12
CA PRO A 28 2.68 21.14 17.10
C PRO A 28 2.22 21.78 18.41
N GLN A 29 1.42 22.85 18.33
CA GLN A 29 0.89 23.55 19.50
C GLN A 29 -0.06 22.65 20.30
N ALA A 30 -0.92 21.91 19.62
CA ALA A 30 -1.84 20.98 20.28
C ALA A 30 -1.10 19.80 20.94
N LEU A 31 -0.02 19.31 20.31
CA LEU A 31 0.84 18.27 20.86
C LEU A 31 1.69 18.76 22.05
N ARG A 32 2.06 20.04 22.13
CA ARG A 32 2.79 20.61 23.30
C ARG A 32 2.02 20.54 24.62
N GLY A 33 0.71 20.27 24.58
CA GLY A 33 -0.06 19.88 25.77
C GLY A 33 0.33 18.51 26.33
N LEU A 34 1.12 17.72 25.58
CA LEU A 34 1.77 16.49 26.00
C LEU A 34 3.22 16.81 26.42
N PRO A 35 3.73 16.26 27.53
CA PRO A 35 4.99 16.72 28.09
C PRO A 35 6.22 16.43 27.21
N LEU A 36 6.95 17.51 26.90
CA LEU A 36 8.30 17.62 26.29
C LEU A 36 8.49 16.97 24.92
N LEU A 37 8.15 17.74 23.88
CA LEU A 37 8.44 17.44 22.48
C LEU A 37 9.38 18.51 21.93
N ASP A 38 10.66 18.17 21.76
CA ASP A 38 11.52 18.95 20.88
C ASP A 38 11.22 18.53 19.43
N ILE A 39 10.39 19.33 18.78
CA ILE A 39 9.93 19.07 17.42
C ILE A 39 11.05 19.48 16.47
N ASN A 40 11.89 18.52 16.11
CA ASN A 40 12.74 18.65 14.93
C ASN A 40 11.89 18.40 13.70
N LEU A 41 11.71 19.43 12.89
CA LEU A 41 11.08 19.31 11.59
C LEU A 41 12.10 18.66 10.67
N GLY A 42 11.85 17.44 10.23
CA GLY A 42 12.65 16.82 9.17
C GLY A 42 12.43 17.56 7.87
N ARG A 43 13.17 18.65 7.63
CA ARG A 43 13.19 19.37 6.34
C ARG A 43 14.14 18.64 5.41
N TYR A 44 13.63 18.17 4.28
CA TYR A 44 14.47 17.67 3.19
C TYR A 44 14.00 18.29 1.87
N VAL A 45 14.95 18.58 0.98
CA VAL A 45 14.66 19.10 -0.35
C VAL A 45 14.09 17.96 -1.16
N THR A 46 12.76 17.94 -1.30
CA THR A 46 12.08 16.90 -2.07
C THR A 46 11.90 17.26 -3.52
N LEU A 47 12.24 18.48 -3.94
CA LEU A 47 12.03 18.94 -5.31
C LEU A 47 13.30 18.81 -6.16
N ASP A 48 14.43 18.40 -5.60
CA ASP A 48 15.62 18.06 -6.38
C ASP A 48 15.47 16.66 -7.00
N ASP A 49 15.55 16.58 -8.33
CA ASP A 49 15.42 15.33 -9.08
C ASP A 49 16.54 14.33 -8.79
N HIS A 50 17.66 14.78 -8.20
CA HIS A 50 18.82 13.96 -7.85
C HIS A 50 18.76 13.38 -6.42
N VAL A 51 17.78 13.78 -5.61
CA VAL A 51 17.61 13.30 -4.23
C VAL A 51 16.61 12.15 -4.20
N ASP A 52 17.00 11.02 -3.62
CA ASP A 52 16.13 9.87 -3.38
C ASP A 52 15.83 9.62 -1.89
N LEU A 53 15.03 8.60 -1.59
CA LEU A 53 14.67 8.27 -0.20
C LEU A 53 15.85 7.74 0.63
N GLU A 54 16.90 7.18 0.01
CA GLU A 54 18.10 6.79 0.73
C GLU A 54 18.90 8.02 1.18
N ASP A 55 19.04 9.02 0.31
CA ASP A 55 19.67 10.30 0.65
C ASP A 55 18.93 11.02 1.78
N VAL A 56 17.60 11.07 1.69
CA VAL A 56 16.74 11.64 2.75
C VAL A 56 16.91 10.89 4.07
N THR A 57 16.98 9.56 4.02
CA THR A 57 17.17 8.74 5.21
C THR A 57 18.56 8.95 5.84
N LEU A 58 19.60 9.10 5.01
CA LEU A 58 20.95 9.45 5.46
C LEU A 58 21.00 10.85 6.09
N ALA A 59 20.29 11.82 5.50
CA ALA A 59 20.18 13.16 6.05
C ALA A 59 19.46 13.16 7.41
N LEU A 60 18.37 12.39 7.54
CA LEU A 60 17.68 12.17 8.82
C LEU A 60 18.63 11.57 9.87
N ASP A 61 19.40 10.55 9.49
CA ASP A 61 20.36 9.91 10.41
C ASP A 61 21.39 10.90 10.94
N ARG A 62 21.97 11.73 10.06
CA ARG A 62 22.89 12.80 10.46
C ARG A 62 22.23 13.82 11.39
N ALA A 63 20.99 14.20 11.12
CA ALA A 63 20.24 15.14 11.95
C ALA A 63 19.95 14.58 13.35
N LEU A 64 19.58 13.30 13.45
CA LEU A 64 19.39 12.61 14.73
C LEU A 64 20.71 12.39 15.48
N ALA A 65 21.80 12.10 14.77
CA ALA A 65 23.13 11.94 15.37
C ALA A 65 23.66 13.23 15.99
N ALA A 66 23.28 14.39 15.45
CA ALA A 66 23.57 15.70 16.06
C ALA A 66 22.81 15.96 17.37
N ARG A 67 21.85 15.10 17.71
CA ARG A 67 21.00 15.14 18.91
C ARG A 67 21.16 13.83 19.71
N PRO A 68 22.35 13.56 20.26
CA PRO A 68 22.69 12.25 20.86
C PRO A 68 21.80 11.88 22.06
N GLU A 69 21.15 12.84 22.69
CA GLU A 69 20.14 12.61 23.72
C GLU A 69 18.90 11.86 23.20
N LEU A 70 18.52 12.03 21.92
CA LEU A 70 17.43 11.29 21.30
C LEU A 70 17.83 9.82 21.08
N LEU A 71 19.05 9.59 20.59
CA LEU A 71 19.54 8.24 20.30
C LEU A 71 19.86 7.45 21.58
N LYS A 72 20.34 8.12 22.64
CA LYS A 72 20.62 7.46 23.92
C LYS A 72 19.39 7.31 24.82
N GLY A 73 18.52 8.33 24.84
CA GLY A 73 17.32 8.36 25.68
C GLY A 73 16.12 7.65 25.06
N GLY A 74 16.13 7.48 23.74
CA GLY A 74 14.99 7.04 22.95
C GLY A 74 14.02 8.19 22.63
N PHE A 75 13.26 8.04 21.55
CA PHE A 75 12.31 9.03 21.06
C PHE A 75 11.10 8.38 20.39
N ASN A 76 10.03 9.14 20.19
CA ASN A 76 8.85 8.77 19.43
C ASN A 76 8.81 9.57 18.12
N ALA A 77 8.13 9.10 17.08
CA ALA A 77 8.01 9.82 15.81
C ALA A 77 6.58 9.86 15.30
N LEU A 78 6.17 11.01 14.77
CA LEU A 78 4.93 11.17 14.02
C LEU A 78 5.30 11.61 12.61
N THR A 79 4.86 10.82 11.65
CA THR A 79 5.18 11.00 10.23
C THR A 79 3.94 11.38 9.45
N HIS A 80 4.11 12.10 8.35
CA HIS A 80 3.05 12.35 7.38
C HIS A 80 3.47 11.85 6.00
N SER A 81 2.55 11.20 5.27
CA SER A 81 2.76 10.83 3.87
C SER A 81 4.10 10.07 3.67
N THR A 82 5.00 10.56 2.81
CA THR A 82 6.32 9.96 2.53
C THR A 82 7.22 9.77 3.76
N GLY A 83 7.02 10.56 4.83
CA GLY A 83 7.80 10.42 6.06
C GLY A 83 7.71 9.01 6.69
N ALA A 84 6.62 8.28 6.39
CA ALA A 84 6.45 6.89 6.80
C ALA A 84 7.57 5.99 6.26
N LEU A 85 7.88 6.11 4.97
CA LEU A 85 8.94 5.36 4.30
C LEU A 85 10.32 5.74 4.83
N VAL A 86 10.55 7.03 5.06
CA VAL A 86 11.84 7.53 5.57
C VAL A 86 12.14 6.94 6.95
N LEU A 87 11.20 6.96 7.89
CA LEU A 87 11.43 6.44 9.24
C LEU A 87 11.54 4.92 9.28
N ARG A 88 10.72 4.20 8.52
CA ARG A 88 10.86 2.75 8.39
C ARG A 88 12.23 2.40 7.80
N ASN A 89 12.67 3.11 6.75
CA ASN A 89 14.00 2.90 6.19
C ASN A 89 15.12 3.25 7.19
N TRP A 90 14.94 4.30 7.98
CA TRP A 90 15.91 4.66 9.02
C TRP A 90 16.11 3.54 10.04
N VAL A 91 15.02 2.93 10.54
CA VAL A 91 15.10 1.77 11.45
C VAL A 91 15.80 0.59 10.77
N ARG A 92 15.42 0.26 9.52
CA ARG A 92 16.05 -0.79 8.71
C ARG A 92 17.57 -0.59 8.62
N ARG A 93 18.00 0.63 8.28
CA ARG A 93 19.41 0.97 8.04
C ARG A 93 20.24 1.02 9.31
N ARG A 94 19.69 1.56 10.41
CA ARG A 94 20.42 1.59 11.69
C ARG A 94 20.62 0.19 12.25
N GLY A 95 19.61 -0.68 12.12
CA GLY A 95 19.73 -2.07 12.56
C GLY A 95 19.87 -2.25 14.08
N GLU A 96 19.77 -1.18 14.87
CA GLU A 96 19.92 -1.20 16.33
C GLU A 96 18.74 -1.90 17.00
N ARG A 97 19.03 -2.78 17.96
CA ARG A 97 18.04 -3.62 18.65
C ARG A 97 18.30 -3.62 20.17
N PRO A 98 17.41 -3.05 20.99
CA PRO A 98 16.21 -2.31 20.59
C PRO A 98 16.58 -1.01 19.85
N SER A 99 15.69 -0.57 18.96
CA SER A 99 15.80 0.73 18.30
C SER A 99 15.66 1.86 19.34
N PRO A 100 16.35 3.00 19.17
CA PRO A 100 16.06 4.21 19.93
C PRO A 100 14.67 4.80 19.60
N LEU A 101 14.10 4.49 18.44
CA LEU A 101 12.71 4.82 18.15
C LEU A 101 11.80 3.89 18.95
N ARG A 102 10.90 4.45 19.76
CA ARG A 102 9.99 3.68 20.64
C ARG A 102 8.61 3.53 20.04
N ARG A 103 8.06 4.62 19.48
CA ARG A 103 6.74 4.63 18.84
C ARG A 103 6.82 5.35 17.51
N LEU A 104 6.17 4.80 16.50
CA LEU A 104 6.09 5.36 15.16
C LEU A 104 4.63 5.48 14.74
N ILE A 105 4.17 6.72 14.57
CA ILE A 105 2.78 7.00 14.21
C ILE A 105 2.76 7.59 12.80
N HIS A 106 1.95 7.02 11.92
CA HIS A 106 1.75 7.51 10.56
C HIS A 106 0.44 8.27 10.45
N LEU A 107 0.50 9.50 9.91
CA LEU A 107 -0.66 10.24 9.45
C LEU A 107 -0.68 10.15 7.92
N ALA A 108 -1.63 9.40 7.38
CA ALA A 108 -1.75 9.15 5.95
C ALA A 108 -0.43 8.72 5.29
N GLY A 109 0.27 7.75 5.89
CA GLY A 109 1.57 7.30 5.41
C GLY A 109 1.47 6.64 4.04
N ALA A 110 2.33 7.00 3.08
CA ALA A 110 2.30 6.43 1.73
C ALA A 110 3.07 5.09 1.65
N GLN A 111 2.66 4.09 2.45
CA GLN A 111 3.42 2.85 2.61
C GLN A 111 3.56 2.07 1.30
N TRP A 112 2.47 1.91 0.55
CA TRP A 112 2.45 1.15 -0.71
C TRP A 112 2.26 2.04 -1.94
N GLY A 113 2.71 3.29 -1.84
CA GLY A 113 2.71 4.27 -2.93
C GLY A 113 1.44 5.10 -3.07
N SER A 114 1.42 5.91 -4.13
CA SER A 114 0.34 6.85 -4.46
C SER A 114 0.18 6.97 -5.97
N GLY A 115 -1.06 7.06 -6.46
CA GLY A 115 -1.36 7.29 -7.87
C GLY A 115 -0.86 8.65 -8.40
N TRP A 116 -0.55 9.60 -7.52
CA TRP A 116 0.02 10.89 -7.91
C TRP A 116 1.45 10.78 -8.43
N ALA A 117 2.24 9.85 -7.89
CA ALA A 117 3.63 9.65 -8.28
C ALA A 117 3.80 9.15 -9.72
N HIS A 118 2.73 8.64 -10.31
CA HIS A 118 2.71 8.19 -11.71
C HIS A 118 2.40 9.31 -12.71
N LEU A 119 1.81 10.44 -12.29
CA LEU A 119 1.43 11.50 -13.22
C LEU A 119 2.66 11.97 -14.00
N GLY A 120 2.55 11.98 -15.34
CA GLY A 120 3.63 12.43 -16.22
C GLY A 120 4.15 13.82 -15.80
N ARG A 121 5.45 14.07 -15.98
CA ARG A 121 6.17 15.22 -15.44
C ARG A 121 5.45 16.57 -15.61
N SER A 122 4.81 16.81 -16.75
CA SER A 122 4.04 18.03 -17.04
C SER A 122 2.71 18.12 -16.30
N GLN A 123 2.02 16.99 -16.12
CA GLN A 123 0.75 16.90 -15.41
C GLN A 123 0.97 17.04 -13.91
N LEU A 124 2.00 16.38 -13.37
CA LEU A 124 2.34 16.52 -11.97
C LEU A 124 2.74 17.96 -11.64
N ALA A 125 3.59 18.61 -12.45
CA ALA A 125 3.94 20.02 -12.30
C ALA A 125 2.72 20.95 -12.32
N ARG A 126 1.72 20.65 -13.15
CA ARG A 126 0.47 21.41 -13.20
C ARG A 126 -0.34 21.30 -11.91
N TRP A 127 -0.30 20.16 -11.22
CA TRP A 127 -1.18 19.88 -10.08
C TRP A 127 -0.48 19.88 -8.72
N LEU A 128 0.84 19.95 -8.67
CA LEU A 128 1.65 20.07 -7.45
C LEU A 128 1.25 21.27 -6.57
N HIS A 129 0.76 22.36 -7.18
CA HIS A 129 0.23 23.50 -6.44
C HIS A 129 -0.98 23.15 -5.56
N LEU A 130 -1.77 22.12 -5.93
CA LEU A 130 -2.92 21.65 -5.16
C LEU A 130 -2.49 20.88 -3.90
N ILE A 131 -1.33 20.21 -3.94
CA ILE A 131 -0.73 19.53 -2.78
C ILE A 131 0.29 20.38 -2.02
N GLY A 132 0.45 21.65 -2.39
CA GLY A 132 1.14 22.63 -1.55
C GLY A 132 2.35 23.35 -2.16
N GLN A 133 2.74 23.20 -3.44
CA GLN A 133 3.82 24.04 -4.03
C GLN A 133 3.82 24.22 -5.56
N GLY A 134 4.34 25.39 -5.98
CA GLY A 134 4.67 25.74 -7.36
C GLY A 134 6.14 26.14 -7.53
N SER A 135 7.03 25.15 -7.64
CA SER A 135 8.44 25.34 -8.04
C SER A 135 8.77 24.55 -9.32
N ALA A 136 9.89 24.83 -9.97
CA ALA A 136 10.27 24.29 -11.29
C ALA A 136 10.91 22.89 -11.24
N GLU A 137 11.49 22.50 -10.10
CA GLU A 137 12.13 21.19 -9.87
C GLU A 137 11.13 20.24 -9.19
N ARG A 138 11.25 18.92 -9.42
CA ARG A 138 10.10 17.98 -9.35
C ARG A 138 10.25 16.83 -8.37
N GLY A 139 11.44 16.55 -7.86
CA GLY A 139 11.63 15.50 -6.87
C GLY A 139 11.53 14.07 -7.38
N LEU A 140 11.91 13.84 -8.64
CA LEU A 140 11.64 12.58 -9.32
C LEU A 140 12.20 11.33 -8.62
N GLY A 141 13.33 11.45 -7.92
CA GLY A 141 13.90 10.35 -7.12
C GLY A 141 12.93 9.86 -6.03
N VAL A 142 12.41 10.77 -5.21
CA VAL A 142 11.43 10.45 -4.17
C VAL A 142 10.10 9.94 -4.76
N LEU A 143 9.63 10.54 -5.86
CA LEU A 143 8.41 10.10 -6.53
C LEU A 143 8.52 8.68 -7.09
N SER A 144 9.68 8.29 -7.62
CA SER A 144 9.88 6.92 -8.13
C SER A 144 9.73 5.85 -7.03
N ALA A 145 10.08 6.18 -5.79
CA ALA A 145 9.88 5.30 -4.64
C ALA A 145 8.43 5.28 -4.14
N LEU A 146 7.65 6.32 -4.46
CA LEU A 146 6.22 6.45 -4.13
C LEU A 146 5.30 5.95 -5.24
N GLU A 147 5.82 5.60 -6.40
CA GLU A 147 5.01 5.00 -7.45
C GLU A 147 4.39 3.69 -6.93
N LEU A 148 3.12 3.45 -7.27
CA LEU A 148 2.44 2.20 -6.93
C LEU A 148 3.27 1.01 -7.42
N GLY A 149 3.52 0.06 -6.52
CA GLY A 149 4.35 -1.11 -6.81
C GLY A 149 5.86 -0.82 -6.95
N SER A 150 6.36 0.30 -6.43
CA SER A 150 7.80 0.60 -6.48
C SER A 150 8.63 -0.49 -5.76
N PRO A 151 9.64 -1.11 -6.41
CA PRO A 151 10.49 -2.12 -5.78
C PRO A 151 11.13 -1.62 -4.48
N TRP A 152 11.52 -0.34 -4.45
CA TRP A 152 12.14 0.26 -3.26
C TRP A 152 11.21 0.19 -2.03
N ALA A 153 9.95 0.57 -2.20
CA ALA A 153 8.96 0.54 -1.11
C ALA A 153 8.60 -0.90 -0.73
N LEU A 154 8.46 -1.78 -1.72
CA LEU A 154 8.16 -3.19 -1.50
C LEU A 154 9.28 -3.90 -0.72
N ASP A 155 10.53 -3.68 -1.09
CA ASP A 155 11.69 -4.28 -0.42
C ASP A 155 11.87 -3.73 1.00
N LEU A 156 11.54 -2.45 1.22
CA LEU A 156 11.49 -1.88 2.57
C LEU A 156 10.46 -2.60 3.46
N HIS A 157 9.26 -2.88 2.96
CA HIS A 157 8.25 -3.55 3.77
C HIS A 157 8.54 -5.03 3.96
N LEU A 158 9.04 -5.71 2.92
CA LEU A 158 9.45 -7.11 2.98
C LEU A 158 10.59 -7.35 3.97
N HIS A 159 11.49 -6.38 4.15
CA HIS A 159 12.49 -6.42 5.21
C HIS A 159 11.83 -6.72 6.56
N PHE A 160 10.78 -5.98 6.93
CA PHE A 160 10.08 -6.16 8.21
C PHE A 160 9.20 -7.40 8.29
N LEU A 161 9.02 -8.15 7.18
CA LEU A 161 8.34 -9.46 7.16
C LEU A 161 9.31 -10.64 7.21
N ALA A 162 10.62 -10.37 7.11
CA ALA A 162 11.64 -11.40 7.18
C ALA A 162 11.83 -11.87 8.63
N PRO A 163 12.19 -13.15 8.85
CA PRO A 163 12.47 -13.65 10.20
C PRO A 163 13.52 -12.80 10.93
N GLY A 164 13.22 -12.42 12.16
CA GLY A 164 14.13 -11.62 13.00
C GLY A 164 14.26 -10.17 12.55
N GLN A 165 13.29 -9.62 11.81
CA GLN A 165 13.25 -8.23 11.37
C GLN A 165 11.93 -7.53 11.71
N ASP A 166 11.06 -8.12 12.54
CA ASP A 166 9.77 -7.53 12.88
C ASP A 166 9.94 -6.23 13.68
N LEU A 167 9.22 -5.19 13.25
CA LEU A 167 9.38 -3.83 13.78
C LEU A 167 9.05 -3.74 15.28
N LEU A 168 8.03 -4.45 15.76
CA LEU A 168 7.66 -4.46 17.17
C LEU A 168 8.52 -5.44 17.97
N ARG A 169 8.61 -6.69 17.52
CA ARG A 169 9.23 -7.79 18.25
C ARG A 169 10.75 -7.70 18.29
N ASP A 170 11.39 -7.40 17.15
CA ASP A 170 12.84 -7.44 17.02
C ASP A 170 13.48 -6.06 17.24
N TYR A 171 12.79 -4.98 16.83
CA TYR A 171 13.28 -3.61 17.02
C TYR A 171 12.69 -2.90 18.23
N GLY A 172 11.60 -3.40 18.83
CA GLY A 172 10.95 -2.74 19.97
C GLY A 172 10.20 -1.45 19.62
N VAL A 173 9.81 -1.28 18.35
CA VAL A 173 9.12 -0.09 17.84
C VAL A 173 7.62 -0.37 17.75
N LEU A 174 6.81 0.33 18.54
CA LEU A 174 5.34 0.27 18.44
C LEU A 174 4.88 1.17 17.29
N GLU A 175 4.48 0.55 16.18
CA GLU A 175 3.96 1.23 14.99
C GLU A 175 2.43 1.39 15.06
N ALA A 176 1.89 2.49 14.53
CA ALA A 176 0.47 2.71 14.32
C ALA A 176 0.23 3.61 13.10
N SER A 177 -0.91 3.45 12.43
CA SER A 177 -1.29 4.26 11.26
C SER A 177 -2.70 4.81 11.37
N LEU A 178 -2.85 6.10 11.06
CA LEU A 178 -4.10 6.85 11.03
C LEU A 178 -4.31 7.37 9.62
N MET A 179 -5.52 7.17 9.08
CA MET A 179 -5.82 7.48 7.70
C MET A 179 -7.23 8.05 7.56
N GLY A 180 -7.42 8.91 6.58
CA GLY A 180 -8.74 9.40 6.18
C GLY A 180 -9.25 8.72 4.91
N SER A 181 -10.50 8.95 4.55
CA SER A 181 -11.09 8.48 3.29
C SER A 181 -11.89 9.57 2.55
N ALA A 182 -11.79 10.82 3.01
CA ALA A 182 -12.46 11.96 2.39
C ALA A 182 -11.53 12.68 1.41
N LEU A 183 -12.11 13.26 0.37
CA LEU A 183 -11.36 14.13 -0.54
C LEU A 183 -11.23 15.55 0.06
N PRO A 184 -10.15 16.28 -0.25
CA PRO A 184 -10.11 17.71 0.02
C PRO A 184 -11.27 18.44 -0.70
N PRO A 185 -11.83 19.52 -0.12
CA PRO A 185 -12.92 20.27 -0.75
C PRO A 185 -12.58 20.70 -2.20
N GLY A 186 -13.51 20.46 -3.11
CA GLY A 186 -13.37 20.79 -4.54
C GLY A 186 -12.61 19.75 -5.38
N TRP A 187 -11.93 18.77 -4.77
CA TRP A 187 -11.13 17.79 -5.51
C TRP A 187 -11.94 16.78 -6.32
N ALA A 188 -13.22 16.57 -5.97
CA ALA A 188 -14.14 15.75 -6.75
C ALA A 188 -14.26 16.22 -8.22
N ALA A 189 -14.06 17.52 -8.47
CA ALA A 189 -14.11 18.13 -9.80
C ALA A 189 -12.81 18.01 -10.60
N LEU A 190 -11.74 17.43 -10.04
CA LEU A 190 -10.46 17.30 -10.74
C LEU A 190 -10.60 16.37 -11.96
N PRO A 191 -9.95 16.71 -13.09
CA PRO A 191 -10.09 15.95 -14.33
C PRO A 191 -9.23 14.68 -14.37
N PHE A 192 -8.43 14.42 -13.33
CA PHE A 192 -7.57 13.24 -13.23
C PHE A 192 -7.98 12.37 -12.04
N ARG A 193 -7.88 11.07 -12.24
CA ARG A 193 -8.40 10.06 -11.32
C ARG A 193 -7.70 10.07 -9.96
N ALA A 194 -6.36 10.11 -9.93
CA ALA A 194 -5.57 9.97 -8.70
C ALA A 194 -5.96 10.94 -7.57
N GLY A 195 -6.52 12.12 -7.92
CA GLY A 195 -7.00 13.11 -6.95
C GLY A 195 -8.42 12.88 -6.42
N ARG A 196 -9.14 11.89 -6.93
CA ARG A 196 -10.55 11.62 -6.62
C ARG A 196 -10.88 10.12 -6.55
N GLU A 197 -9.89 9.29 -6.27
CA GLU A 197 -10.10 7.85 -6.13
C GLU A 197 -10.99 7.55 -4.93
N ALA A 198 -11.99 6.69 -5.11
CA ALA A 198 -12.75 6.12 -4.00
C ALA A 198 -11.82 5.29 -3.11
N GLY A 199 -12.12 5.24 -1.81
CA GLY A 199 -11.27 4.59 -0.81
C GLY A 199 -9.88 5.26 -0.69
N SER A 200 -9.78 6.56 -0.95
CA SER A 200 -8.55 7.35 -0.77
C SER A 200 -8.85 8.64 0.00
N ASP A 201 -7.80 9.27 0.54
CA ASP A 201 -7.88 10.61 1.13
C ASP A 201 -7.63 11.74 0.12
N GLY A 202 -7.69 11.40 -1.18
CA GLY A 202 -7.36 12.26 -2.31
C GLY A 202 -5.91 12.13 -2.78
N VAL A 203 -4.98 11.60 -1.98
CA VAL A 203 -3.57 11.44 -2.37
C VAL A 203 -3.11 10.00 -2.25
N VAL A 204 -3.41 9.34 -1.12
CA VAL A 204 -3.01 7.98 -0.83
C VAL A 204 -4.27 7.12 -0.72
N ARG A 205 -4.25 5.93 -1.34
CA ARG A 205 -5.31 4.94 -1.15
C ARG A 205 -5.28 4.45 0.29
N VAL A 206 -6.44 4.23 0.89
CA VAL A 206 -6.55 3.67 2.24
C VAL A 206 -5.78 2.35 2.34
N ALA A 207 -5.96 1.47 1.34
CA ALA A 207 -5.23 0.20 1.23
C ALA A 207 -3.70 0.37 1.13
N ALA A 208 -3.24 1.48 0.55
CA ALA A 208 -1.82 1.79 0.42
C ALA A 208 -1.23 2.46 1.66
N SER A 209 -2.05 2.97 2.57
CA SER A 209 -1.63 3.57 3.84
C SER A 209 -1.55 2.58 5.00
N ASN A 210 -2.22 1.43 4.85
CA ASN A 210 -2.23 0.37 5.85
C ASN A 210 -0.94 -0.48 5.79
N PRO A 211 -0.12 -0.52 6.85
CA PRO A 211 1.10 -1.34 6.88
C PRO A 211 0.81 -2.86 7.00
N ASN A 212 -0.44 -3.25 7.30
CA ASN A 212 -0.86 -4.64 7.46
C ASN A 212 -1.01 -5.35 6.10
N VAL A 213 0.10 -5.65 5.44
CA VAL A 213 0.14 -6.33 4.14
C VAL A 213 -0.07 -7.83 4.24
N ILE A 214 -0.75 -8.41 3.26
CA ILE A 214 -0.83 -9.86 3.07
C ILE A 214 0.25 -10.25 2.06
N HIS A 215 1.18 -11.14 2.40
CA HIS A 215 2.27 -11.55 1.51
C HIS A 215 2.09 -12.99 1.08
N VAL A 216 1.97 -13.21 -0.22
CA VAL A 216 1.81 -14.52 -0.84
C VAL A 216 2.97 -14.74 -1.80
N GLN A 217 3.66 -15.87 -1.65
CA GLN A 217 4.72 -16.29 -2.56
C GLN A 217 4.26 -17.51 -3.34
N VAL A 218 4.27 -17.40 -4.66
CA VAL A 218 3.98 -18.50 -5.59
C VAL A 218 5.25 -18.82 -6.34
N GLY A 219 5.57 -20.10 -6.45
CA GLY A 219 6.76 -20.55 -7.17
C GLY A 219 6.60 -21.93 -7.79
N PRO A 220 7.59 -22.37 -8.57
CA PRO A 220 7.53 -23.64 -9.27
C PRO A 220 7.31 -24.79 -8.31
N ALA A 221 6.43 -25.74 -8.60
CA ALA A 221 6.18 -26.92 -7.77
C ALA A 221 7.38 -27.88 -7.74
N SER A 222 8.02 -28.02 -8.92
CA SER A 222 9.19 -28.86 -9.16
C SER A 222 10.34 -28.02 -9.76
N PRO A 223 11.61 -28.42 -9.52
CA PRO A 223 12.75 -27.84 -10.18
C PRO A 223 12.65 -27.87 -11.73
N PRO A 224 13.14 -26.83 -12.43
CA PRO A 224 13.07 -26.73 -13.89
C PRO A 224 13.63 -27.93 -14.66
N ASP A 225 14.68 -28.55 -14.15
CA ASP A 225 15.41 -29.69 -14.75
C ASP A 225 14.62 -31.00 -14.73
N ARG A 226 13.53 -31.07 -13.94
CA ARG A 226 12.66 -32.25 -13.84
C ARG A 226 11.41 -32.16 -14.72
N LEU A 227 11.21 -31.04 -15.40
CA LEU A 227 10.01 -30.81 -16.21
C LEU A 227 10.16 -31.43 -17.60
N ASP A 228 9.13 -32.15 -18.04
CA ASP A 228 9.07 -32.68 -19.40
C ASP A 228 8.81 -31.53 -20.38
N TRP A 229 9.78 -31.27 -21.27
CA TRP A 229 9.70 -30.17 -22.21
C TRP A 229 8.52 -30.30 -23.18
N ALA A 230 8.18 -31.50 -23.65
CA ALA A 230 7.07 -31.70 -24.57
C ALA A 230 5.73 -31.38 -23.89
N GLN A 231 5.58 -31.77 -22.62
CA GLN A 231 4.40 -31.43 -21.83
C GLN A 231 4.27 -29.93 -21.58
N VAL A 232 5.37 -29.25 -21.25
CA VAL A 232 5.38 -27.80 -21.06
C VAL A 232 5.09 -27.07 -22.36
N ALA A 233 5.77 -27.44 -23.46
CA ALA A 233 5.56 -26.80 -24.77
C ALA A 233 4.09 -26.92 -25.23
N ARG A 234 3.48 -28.09 -25.03
CA ARG A 234 2.05 -28.29 -25.30
C ARG A 234 1.19 -27.38 -24.44
N TYR A 235 1.42 -27.35 -23.12
CA TYR A 235 0.66 -26.50 -22.19
C TYR A 235 0.76 -25.02 -22.55
N VAL A 236 1.97 -24.51 -22.83
CA VAL A 236 2.20 -23.12 -23.26
C VAL A 236 1.48 -22.83 -24.58
N GLY A 237 1.54 -23.74 -25.55
CA GLY A 237 0.86 -23.60 -26.84
C GLY A 237 -0.67 -23.58 -26.70
N GLU A 238 -1.23 -24.46 -25.87
CA GLU A 238 -2.66 -24.49 -25.56
C GLU A 238 -3.11 -23.18 -24.90
N THR A 239 -2.36 -22.67 -23.92
CA THR A 239 -2.62 -21.36 -23.31
C THR A 239 -2.57 -20.22 -24.31
N ALA A 240 -1.53 -20.15 -25.15
CA ALA A 240 -1.37 -19.07 -26.11
C ALA A 240 -2.51 -18.98 -27.16
N THR A 241 -3.21 -20.09 -27.40
CA THR A 241 -4.34 -20.17 -28.34
C THR A 241 -5.71 -20.12 -27.67
N ALA A 242 -5.76 -20.19 -26.34
CA ALA A 242 -7.01 -20.15 -25.59
C ALA A 242 -7.67 -18.78 -25.71
N LEU A 243 -8.98 -18.76 -25.95
CA LEU A 243 -9.73 -17.52 -25.89
C LEU A 243 -9.82 -17.05 -24.42
N PRO A 244 -9.93 -15.73 -24.16
CA PRO A 244 -10.14 -15.22 -22.81
C PRO A 244 -11.32 -15.91 -22.12
N GLY A 245 -11.07 -16.48 -20.94
CA GLY A 245 -12.08 -17.21 -20.16
C GLY A 245 -12.31 -18.67 -20.57
N GLN A 246 -11.64 -19.16 -21.62
CA GLN A 246 -11.67 -20.56 -21.99
C GLN A 246 -10.79 -21.38 -21.03
N PRO A 247 -11.31 -22.48 -20.45
CA PRO A 247 -10.49 -23.36 -19.63
C PRO A 247 -9.44 -24.05 -20.50
N VAL A 248 -8.17 -23.96 -20.10
CA VAL A 248 -7.10 -24.81 -20.61
C VAL A 248 -6.99 -26.01 -19.69
N PRO A 249 -6.87 -27.23 -20.24
CA PRO A 249 -6.67 -28.42 -19.43
C PRO A 249 -5.52 -28.21 -18.43
N ALA A 250 -5.79 -28.48 -17.15
CA ALA A 250 -4.73 -28.45 -16.15
C ALA A 250 -3.68 -29.53 -16.49
N PRO A 251 -2.39 -29.23 -16.28
CA PRO A 251 -1.37 -30.27 -16.38
C PRO A 251 -1.64 -31.39 -15.34
N PRO A 252 -1.17 -32.63 -15.59
CA PRO A 252 -1.36 -33.75 -14.66
C PRO A 252 -0.85 -33.46 -13.25
N GLU A 253 0.23 -32.68 -13.16
CA GLU A 253 0.76 -32.12 -11.93
C GLU A 253 0.86 -30.59 -12.06
N PRO A 254 0.52 -29.81 -11.02
CA PRO A 254 0.58 -28.36 -11.10
C PRO A 254 2.03 -27.88 -11.25
N TYR A 255 2.27 -26.96 -12.18
CA TYR A 255 3.60 -26.35 -12.34
C TYR A 255 3.97 -25.39 -11.21
N TYR A 256 2.98 -24.90 -10.46
CA TYR A 256 3.16 -23.90 -9.42
C TYR A 256 2.37 -24.23 -8.17
N VAL A 257 2.89 -23.80 -7.02
CA VAL A 257 2.22 -23.91 -5.73
C VAL A 257 2.41 -22.62 -4.93
N VAL A 258 1.49 -22.35 -4.01
CA VAL A 258 1.69 -21.34 -2.96
C VAL A 258 2.79 -21.88 -2.03
N ARG A 259 3.94 -21.21 -2.03
CA ARG A 259 5.12 -21.58 -1.23
C ARG A 259 5.06 -21.01 0.18
N ARG A 260 4.49 -19.81 0.31
CA ARG A 260 4.34 -19.12 1.60
C ARG A 260 3.13 -18.19 1.54
N GLU A 261 2.42 -18.10 2.65
CA GLU A 261 1.39 -17.11 2.90
C GLU A 261 1.67 -16.50 4.27
N SER A 262 1.67 -15.17 4.38
CA SER A 262 1.92 -14.44 5.62
C SER A 262 0.85 -13.39 5.79
N GLN A 263 0.05 -13.55 6.84
CA GLN A 263 -1.05 -12.66 7.17
C GLN A 263 -0.80 -11.97 8.52
N PRO A 264 -1.12 -10.68 8.66
CA PRO A 264 -1.11 -10.00 9.96
C PRO A 264 -2.04 -10.73 10.95
N GLY A 265 -1.58 -11.01 12.16
CA GLY A 265 -2.34 -11.73 13.19
C GLY A 265 -2.21 -13.25 13.14
N HIS A 266 -1.52 -13.80 12.13
CA HIS A 266 -1.29 -15.24 11.98
C HIS A 266 0.19 -15.59 12.17
N ASP A 267 0.47 -16.83 12.59
CA ASP A 267 1.83 -17.38 12.78
C ASP A 267 2.78 -16.49 13.61
N GLY A 268 2.22 -15.79 14.60
CA GLY A 268 2.96 -14.91 15.50
C GLY A 268 3.38 -13.56 14.89
N ARG A 269 2.85 -13.20 13.70
CA ARG A 269 3.01 -11.86 13.11
C ARG A 269 2.04 -10.88 13.75
N ALA A 270 2.55 -9.80 14.32
CA ALA A 270 1.73 -8.78 14.97
C ALA A 270 0.85 -8.02 13.96
N VAL A 271 -0.32 -7.56 14.43
CA VAL A 271 -1.16 -6.61 13.71
C VAL A 271 -0.75 -5.20 14.12
N VAL A 272 -0.54 -4.33 13.15
CA VAL A 272 -0.26 -2.91 13.39
C VAL A 272 -1.59 -2.18 13.57
N PRO A 273 -1.82 -1.42 14.67
CA PRO A 273 -3.01 -0.59 14.83
C PRO A 273 -3.23 0.33 13.63
N PHE A 274 -4.41 0.22 13.00
CA PHE A 274 -4.81 1.02 11.83
C PHE A 274 -6.22 1.58 12.04
N ALA A 275 -6.39 2.90 11.97
CA ALA A 275 -7.69 3.55 12.12
C ALA A 275 -8.05 4.44 10.94
N LEU A 276 -9.31 4.31 10.49
CA LEU A 276 -9.96 5.23 9.57
C LEU A 276 -10.70 6.32 10.33
N LEU A 277 -10.31 7.57 10.08
CA LEU A 277 -10.89 8.75 10.71
C LEU A 277 -12.01 9.34 9.84
N PRO A 278 -13.11 9.83 10.45
CA PRO A 278 -14.22 10.43 9.71
C PRO A 278 -13.83 11.80 9.14
N ASP A 279 -14.40 12.14 7.98
CA ASP A 279 -14.23 13.45 7.30
C ASP A 279 -12.79 13.95 7.17
N CYS A 280 -11.86 13.01 7.07
CA CYS A 280 -10.44 13.28 7.06
C CYS A 280 -9.88 13.09 5.65
N ALA A 281 -9.24 14.14 5.13
CA ALA A 281 -8.54 14.17 3.85
C ALA A 281 -7.02 14.20 4.06
N HIS A 282 -6.24 14.05 2.99
CA HIS A 282 -4.78 14.10 3.09
C HIS A 282 -4.31 15.46 3.61
N ILE A 283 -4.88 16.53 3.04
CA ILE A 283 -4.48 17.91 3.27
C ILE A 283 -5.70 18.84 3.26
N GLY A 284 -5.51 20.03 3.81
CA GLY A 284 -6.50 21.11 3.78
C GLY A 284 -6.79 21.65 5.18
N PRO A 285 -7.13 22.95 5.28
CA PRO A 285 -7.28 23.64 6.57
C PRO A 285 -8.46 23.15 7.41
N GLU A 286 -9.46 22.51 6.80
CA GLU A 286 -10.64 21.99 7.49
C GLU A 286 -10.59 20.47 7.69
N THR A 287 -10.29 19.72 6.64
CA THR A 287 -10.39 18.25 6.62
C THR A 287 -9.05 17.54 6.64
N GLY A 288 -7.93 18.24 6.45
CA GLY A 288 -6.61 17.59 6.35
C GLY A 288 -6.22 16.86 7.64
N ILE A 289 -5.61 15.68 7.52
CA ILE A 289 -5.21 14.88 8.70
C ILE A 289 -4.17 15.59 9.58
N LEU A 290 -3.35 16.45 8.98
CA LEU A 290 -2.27 17.15 9.66
C LEU A 290 -2.71 18.52 10.19
N THR A 291 -3.41 19.31 9.36
CA THR A 291 -3.71 20.72 9.62
C THR A 291 -5.20 21.04 9.79
N GLY A 292 -6.07 20.06 9.52
CA GLY A 292 -7.51 20.22 9.50
C GLY A 292 -8.09 20.42 10.90
N THR A 293 -8.95 21.42 11.04
CA THR A 293 -9.65 21.71 12.31
C THR A 293 -10.68 20.64 12.68
N ARG A 294 -11.34 20.01 11.70
CA ARG A 294 -12.38 19.00 11.95
C ARG A 294 -11.82 17.69 12.53
N PRO A 295 -10.81 17.03 11.92
CA PRO A 295 -10.29 15.76 12.44
C PRO A 295 -9.37 15.93 13.65
N GLN A 296 -8.91 17.14 13.96
CA GLN A 296 -7.85 17.40 14.95
C GLN A 296 -8.08 16.73 16.31
N ALA A 297 -9.28 16.86 16.88
CA ALA A 297 -9.58 16.27 18.20
C ALA A 297 -9.46 14.74 18.19
N THR A 298 -9.92 14.09 17.11
CA THR A 298 -9.84 12.64 16.94
C THR A 298 -8.39 12.21 16.69
N VAL A 299 -7.66 12.90 15.81
CA VAL A 299 -6.23 12.66 15.54
C VAL A 299 -5.43 12.71 16.85
N LEU A 300 -5.56 13.79 17.62
CA LEU A 300 -4.84 13.98 18.88
C LEU A 300 -5.18 12.90 19.90
N ARG A 301 -6.45 12.48 19.98
CA ARG A 301 -6.88 11.39 20.86
C ARG A 301 -6.16 10.08 20.52
N GLN A 302 -6.12 9.71 19.24
CA GLN A 302 -5.47 8.46 18.81
C GLN A 302 -3.94 8.55 18.95
N VAL A 303 -3.33 9.67 18.58
CA VAL A 303 -1.89 9.92 18.80
C VAL A 303 -1.54 9.79 20.29
N ALA A 304 -2.32 10.40 21.18
CA ALA A 304 -2.11 10.32 22.61
C ALA A 304 -2.29 8.89 23.16
N ALA A 305 -3.20 8.09 22.60
CA ALA A 305 -3.37 6.70 22.98
C ALA A 305 -2.11 5.88 22.67
N VAL A 306 -1.56 6.03 21.45
CA VAL A 306 -0.34 5.35 21.05
C VAL A 306 0.85 5.79 21.90
N LEU A 307 1.02 7.10 22.12
CA LEU A 307 2.13 7.65 22.93
C LEU A 307 2.13 7.16 24.38
N LYS A 308 0.98 6.79 24.93
CA LYS A 308 0.85 6.26 26.30
C LYS A 308 1.00 4.74 26.38
N ALA A 309 0.74 4.04 25.28
CA ALA A 309 0.79 2.59 25.24
C ALA A 309 2.22 2.06 25.34
N SER A 310 2.34 0.89 25.95
CA SER A 310 3.50 0.02 25.92
C SER A 310 3.37 -1.03 24.81
N PRO A 311 4.48 -1.66 24.37
CA PRO A 311 4.44 -2.78 23.42
C PRO A 311 3.48 -3.91 23.79
N ALA A 312 3.25 -4.15 25.08
CA ALA A 312 2.33 -5.18 25.58
C ALA A 312 0.85 -4.84 25.37
N GLU A 313 0.52 -3.58 25.10
CA GLU A 313 -0.85 -3.09 24.90
C GLU A 313 -1.22 -2.98 23.42
N VAL A 314 -0.41 -3.54 22.51
CA VAL A 314 -0.63 -3.44 21.06
C VAL A 314 -1.99 -4.01 20.63
N ASP A 315 -2.40 -5.16 21.17
CA ASP A 315 -3.70 -5.77 20.82
C ASP A 315 -4.87 -4.91 21.28
N ALA A 316 -4.76 -4.25 22.44
CA ALA A 316 -5.77 -3.32 22.92
C ALA A 316 -5.85 -2.06 22.02
N LEU A 317 -4.71 -1.57 21.53
CA LEU A 317 -4.68 -0.49 20.53
C LEU A 317 -5.30 -0.91 19.20
N VAL A 318 -5.05 -2.15 18.75
CA VAL A 318 -5.67 -2.70 17.53
C VAL A 318 -7.19 -2.67 17.68
N SER A 319 -7.74 -3.24 18.75
CA SER A 319 -9.19 -3.24 19.00
C SER A 319 -9.78 -1.83 19.11
N GLN A 320 -9.06 -0.89 19.74
CA GLN A 320 -9.48 0.51 19.81
C GLN A 320 -9.55 1.15 18.41
N PHE A 321 -8.55 0.91 17.56
CA PHE A 321 -8.46 1.50 16.23
C PHE A 321 -9.48 0.89 15.25
N GLU A 322 -9.76 -0.40 15.38
CA GLU A 322 -10.86 -1.09 14.70
C GLU A 322 -12.22 -0.48 15.10
N ALA A 323 -12.43 -0.24 16.40
CA ALA A 323 -13.66 0.40 16.87
C ALA A 323 -13.84 1.83 16.33
N VAL A 324 -12.74 2.60 16.21
CA VAL A 324 -12.76 3.93 15.57
C VAL A 324 -13.17 3.81 14.11
N SER A 325 -12.59 2.86 13.37
CA SER A 325 -12.93 2.64 11.96
C SER A 325 -14.39 2.21 11.78
N ALA A 326 -14.89 1.33 12.66
CA ALA A 326 -16.29 0.90 12.66
C ALA A 326 -17.24 2.08 12.94
N GLN A 327 -16.90 2.97 13.87
CA GLN A 327 -17.67 4.19 14.14
C GLN A 327 -17.68 5.13 12.94
N THR A 328 -16.54 5.28 12.25
CA THR A 328 -16.46 6.05 10.99
C THR A 328 -17.42 5.48 9.94
N TYR A 329 -17.42 4.16 9.73
CA TYR A 329 -18.32 3.53 8.77
C TYR A 329 -19.79 3.59 9.16
N ALA A 330 -20.11 3.50 10.45
CA ALA A 330 -21.47 3.69 10.95
C ALA A 330 -21.97 5.12 10.72
N ALA A 331 -21.11 6.12 10.90
CA ALA A 331 -21.47 7.53 10.62
C ALA A 331 -21.68 7.77 9.13
N LEU A 332 -20.82 7.23 8.27
CA LEU A 332 -20.93 7.34 6.81
C LEU A 332 -22.12 6.57 6.23
N GLY A 333 -22.56 5.51 6.90
CA GLY A 333 -23.71 4.70 6.49
C GLY A 333 -25.07 5.37 6.74
N GLY A 334 -25.10 6.45 7.53
CA GLY A 334 -26.31 7.22 7.82
C GLY A 334 -26.82 8.02 6.62
N THR A 335 -28.14 8.05 6.43
CA THR A 335 -28.78 8.86 5.38
C THR A 335 -28.93 10.31 5.83
N GLU A 336 -27.99 11.19 5.48
CA GLU A 336 -28.21 12.63 5.64
C GLU A 336 -29.19 13.14 4.58
N HIS A 337 -30.38 13.54 5.05
CA HIS A 337 -31.37 14.24 4.23
C HIS A 337 -31.06 15.74 4.29
N GLY A 338 -30.65 16.34 3.17
CA GLY A 338 -30.46 17.78 3.08
C GLY A 338 -31.77 18.55 3.35
N PRO A 339 -31.70 19.83 3.77
CA PRO A 339 -32.87 20.66 4.16
C PRO A 339 -33.92 20.88 3.05
N LEU A 340 -33.68 20.39 1.83
CA LEU A 340 -34.59 20.46 0.69
C LEU A 340 -34.83 19.09 0.00
N GLY A 341 -34.54 17.97 0.67
CA GLY A 341 -34.77 16.63 0.11
C GLY A 341 -33.86 16.26 -1.06
N GLN A 342 -32.78 17.02 -1.29
CA GLN A 342 -31.73 16.63 -2.23
C GLN A 342 -30.85 15.56 -1.59
N VAL A 343 -30.84 14.38 -2.23
CA VAL A 343 -29.89 13.32 -1.97
C VAL A 343 -28.50 13.78 -2.46
N GLN A 344 -27.57 14.03 -1.54
CA GLN A 344 -26.17 14.28 -1.89
C GLN A 344 -25.49 12.94 -2.22
N HIS A 345 -25.55 12.46 -3.46
CA HIS A 345 -24.79 11.28 -3.90
C HIS A 345 -23.90 11.63 -5.10
N PRO A 346 -22.64 11.99 -4.78
CA PRO A 346 -21.49 11.09 -5.00
C PRO A 346 -20.69 10.72 -3.72
N ALA A 347 -21.15 11.14 -2.53
CA ALA A 347 -20.36 11.05 -1.29
C ALA A 347 -20.19 9.63 -0.73
N ALA A 348 -21.20 8.75 -0.81
CA ALA A 348 -21.13 7.42 -0.21
C ALA A 348 -20.09 6.50 -0.91
N THR A 349 -20.04 6.52 -2.24
CA THR A 349 -19.08 5.71 -3.01
C THR A 349 -17.63 6.13 -2.78
N GLN A 350 -17.38 7.37 -2.34
CA GLN A 350 -16.02 7.83 -2.02
C GLN A 350 -15.40 7.02 -0.89
N HIS A 351 -16.22 6.49 0.02
CA HIS A 351 -15.75 5.77 1.20
C HIS A 351 -15.81 4.24 1.06
N ASP A 352 -16.25 3.74 -0.09
CA ASP A 352 -16.30 2.31 -0.40
C ASP A 352 -14.96 1.64 -0.02
N PRO A 353 -14.99 0.55 0.77
CA PRO A 353 -13.79 -0.23 1.04
C PRO A 353 -13.17 -0.86 -0.21
N HIS A 354 -11.85 -0.67 -0.36
CA HIS A 354 -11.07 -1.22 -1.46
C HIS A 354 -9.88 -2.03 -0.96
N ALA A 355 -9.46 -3.01 -1.75
CA ALA A 355 -8.21 -3.74 -1.60
C ALA A 355 -7.23 -3.32 -2.70
N GLN A 356 -5.94 -3.43 -2.41
CA GLN A 356 -4.87 -3.24 -3.39
C GLN A 356 -4.13 -4.57 -3.59
N LEU A 357 -4.00 -5.04 -4.82
CA LEU A 357 -3.23 -6.25 -5.15
C LEU A 357 -1.99 -5.83 -5.95
N ILE A 358 -0.81 -6.08 -5.40
CA ILE A 358 0.47 -5.87 -6.08
C ILE A 358 1.00 -7.24 -6.51
N VAL A 359 1.20 -7.43 -7.81
CA VAL A 359 1.77 -8.66 -8.38
C VAL A 359 3.16 -8.36 -8.89
N ARG A 360 4.18 -9.06 -8.39
CA ARG A 360 5.56 -8.99 -8.89
C ARG A 360 5.96 -10.30 -9.54
N THR A 361 6.58 -10.21 -10.71
CA THR A 361 6.94 -11.39 -11.51
C THR A 361 8.45 -11.45 -11.77
N TRP A 362 9.01 -12.64 -11.56
CA TRP A 362 10.43 -12.94 -11.80
C TRP A 362 10.58 -14.34 -12.36
N ASP A 363 11.69 -14.62 -13.03
CA ASP A 363 12.05 -16.00 -13.35
C ASP A 363 12.76 -16.71 -12.19
N GLN A 364 12.98 -18.01 -12.32
CA GLN A 364 13.70 -18.80 -11.33
C GLN A 364 15.18 -18.41 -11.15
N LEU A 365 15.72 -17.54 -11.99
CA LEU A 365 17.08 -17.00 -11.89
C LEU A 365 17.09 -15.59 -11.25
N GLY A 366 15.94 -15.13 -10.74
CA GLY A 366 15.80 -13.81 -10.11
C GLY A 366 15.74 -12.65 -11.09
N ARG A 367 15.50 -12.90 -12.38
CA ARG A 367 15.39 -11.84 -13.39
C ARG A 367 13.95 -11.33 -13.45
N PRO A 368 13.72 -10.01 -13.46
CA PRO A 368 12.37 -9.47 -13.60
C PRO A 368 11.77 -9.86 -14.96
N LEU A 369 10.47 -10.19 -14.96
CA LEU A 369 9.72 -10.54 -16.17
C LEU A 369 8.74 -9.41 -16.54
N PRO A 370 9.15 -8.44 -17.38
CA PRO A 370 8.28 -7.34 -17.75
C PRO A 370 7.19 -7.78 -18.73
N GLY A 371 6.07 -7.06 -18.74
CA GLY A 371 4.99 -7.29 -19.70
C GLY A 371 4.14 -8.53 -19.40
N CYS A 372 4.17 -9.04 -18.16
CA CYS A 372 3.25 -10.08 -17.74
C CYS A 372 1.80 -9.56 -17.75
N ALA A 373 0.88 -10.36 -18.30
CA ALA A 373 -0.54 -10.07 -18.32
C ALA A 373 -1.24 -10.85 -17.19
N LEU A 374 -2.02 -10.13 -16.37
CA LEU A 374 -2.88 -10.73 -15.36
C LEU A 374 -4.29 -10.91 -15.93
N HIS A 375 -4.73 -12.16 -15.97
CA HIS A 375 -6.09 -12.54 -16.36
C HIS A 375 -6.81 -13.11 -15.15
N VAL A 376 -8.01 -12.62 -14.86
CA VAL A 376 -8.84 -13.13 -13.76
C VAL A 376 -10.20 -13.53 -14.31
N ASN A 377 -10.50 -14.83 -14.25
CA ASN A 377 -11.75 -15.39 -14.74
C ASN A 377 -12.72 -15.63 -13.57
N SER A 378 -13.92 -15.03 -13.63
CA SER A 378 -14.95 -15.14 -12.60
C SER A 378 -15.61 -16.52 -12.51
N PHE A 379 -15.38 -17.41 -13.47
CA PHE A 379 -16.01 -18.74 -13.53
C PHE A 379 -15.10 -19.86 -13.02
N GLY A 380 -14.02 -19.53 -12.31
CA GLY A 380 -13.14 -20.51 -11.67
C GLY A 380 -13.71 -21.13 -10.40
N GLY A 381 -14.80 -20.57 -9.87
CA GLY A 381 -15.53 -21.06 -8.72
C GLY A 381 -16.35 -22.33 -8.95
N ASN A 382 -16.85 -22.95 -7.87
CA ASN A 382 -17.72 -24.14 -7.91
C ASN A 382 -19.18 -23.83 -8.34
N GLY A 383 -19.47 -22.62 -8.83
CA GLY A 383 -20.81 -22.21 -9.24
C GLY A 383 -20.81 -20.86 -9.94
N GLN A 384 -21.96 -20.45 -10.50
CA GLN A 384 -22.07 -19.20 -11.24
C GLN A 384 -21.92 -17.98 -10.30
N PRO A 385 -21.05 -17.00 -10.63
CA PRO A 385 -20.91 -15.76 -9.89
C PRO A 385 -22.18 -14.92 -10.02
N ARG A 386 -22.59 -14.26 -8.93
CA ARG A 386 -23.60 -13.18 -8.97
C ARG A 386 -22.97 -11.82 -9.26
N GLN A 387 -21.69 -11.70 -8.96
CA GLN A 387 -20.85 -10.52 -9.21
C GLN A 387 -19.60 -10.96 -9.96
N LEU A 388 -19.31 -10.37 -11.12
CA LEU A 388 -18.05 -10.66 -11.81
C LEU A 388 -16.90 -9.98 -11.07
N ILE A 389 -15.75 -10.66 -10.94
CA ILE A 389 -14.54 -10.08 -10.33
C ILE A 389 -14.06 -8.84 -11.10
N ASN A 390 -14.22 -8.84 -12.42
CA ASN A 390 -13.77 -7.77 -13.30
C ASN A 390 -14.50 -6.45 -13.04
N ASP A 391 -15.76 -6.50 -12.59
CA ASP A 391 -16.52 -5.31 -12.22
C ASP A 391 -16.06 -4.69 -10.89
N LEU A 392 -15.22 -5.41 -10.14
CA LEU A 392 -14.61 -4.90 -8.92
C LEU A 392 -13.30 -4.17 -9.19
N PHE A 393 -12.62 -4.46 -10.30
CA PHE A 393 -11.41 -3.75 -10.69
C PHE A 393 -11.75 -2.31 -11.06
N GLU A 394 -11.20 -1.37 -10.31
CA GLU A 394 -11.31 0.02 -10.67
C GLU A 394 -10.05 0.51 -11.36
N ASP A 395 -8.86 0.11 -10.91
CA ASP A 395 -7.56 0.56 -11.42
C ASP A 395 -6.61 -0.60 -11.66
N VAL A 396 -5.78 -0.46 -12.69
CA VAL A 396 -4.68 -1.37 -12.99
C VAL A 396 -3.49 -0.52 -13.44
N HIS A 397 -2.41 -0.56 -12.68
CA HIS A 397 -1.22 0.25 -12.87
C HIS A 397 0.02 -0.63 -13.04
N VAL A 398 0.78 -0.44 -14.12
CA VAL A 398 2.09 -1.06 -14.31
C VAL A 398 3.15 -0.08 -13.85
N ASN A 399 4.03 -0.48 -12.93
CA ASN A 399 5.09 0.39 -12.46
C ASN A 399 6.06 0.78 -13.59
N SER A 400 6.36 2.08 -13.69
CA SER A 400 7.13 2.65 -14.80
C SER A 400 8.62 2.29 -14.70
N GLY A 401 9.17 2.24 -13.49
CA GLY A 401 10.57 1.85 -13.24
C GLY A 401 10.80 0.34 -13.16
N ALA A 402 9.74 -0.42 -12.88
CA ALA A 402 9.76 -1.88 -12.73
C ALA A 402 8.55 -2.53 -13.42
N PRO A 403 8.55 -2.63 -14.76
CA PRO A 403 7.40 -3.09 -15.55
C PRO A 403 7.05 -4.58 -15.38
N ASN A 404 7.74 -5.29 -14.47
CA ASN A 404 7.37 -6.62 -13.98
C ASN A 404 6.45 -6.58 -12.75
N THR A 405 6.08 -5.37 -12.29
CA THR A 405 5.19 -5.13 -11.15
C THR A 405 3.89 -4.46 -11.58
N LEU A 406 2.77 -5.10 -11.26
CA LEU A 406 1.41 -4.64 -11.52
C LEU A 406 0.72 -4.32 -10.20
N THR A 407 -0.01 -3.22 -10.11
CA THR A 407 -0.86 -2.87 -8.97
C THR A 407 -2.31 -2.76 -9.43
N CYS A 408 -3.18 -3.60 -8.90
CA CYS A 408 -4.62 -3.57 -9.13
C CYS A 408 -5.32 -2.97 -7.91
N TYR A 409 -6.40 -2.22 -8.14
CA TYR A 409 -7.22 -1.65 -7.10
C TYR A 409 -8.66 -2.12 -7.28
N LEU A 410 -9.19 -2.78 -6.26
CA LEU A 410 -10.46 -3.48 -6.34
C LEU A 410 -11.42 -2.99 -5.27
N ARG A 411 -12.65 -2.67 -5.66
CA ARG A 411 -13.72 -2.35 -4.73
C ARG A 411 -14.24 -3.63 -4.08
N THR A 412 -14.09 -3.73 -2.77
CA THR A 412 -14.45 -4.94 -2.00
C THR A 412 -15.83 -4.85 -1.36
N HIS A 413 -16.31 -3.64 -1.11
CA HIS A 413 -17.62 -3.38 -0.52
C HIS A 413 -18.30 -2.21 -1.22
N ARG A 414 -19.62 -2.18 -1.17
CA ARG A 414 -20.44 -1.06 -1.66
C ARG A 414 -21.43 -0.65 -0.58
N HIS A 415 -21.63 0.65 -0.43
CA HIS A 415 -22.74 1.16 0.37
C HIS A 415 -24.08 0.88 -0.32
N ASP A 416 -25.00 0.22 0.38
CA ASP A 416 -26.40 0.11 -0.02
C ASP A 416 -27.17 1.27 0.61
N SER A 417 -27.52 2.28 -0.20
CA SER A 417 -28.22 3.48 0.26
C SER A 417 -29.64 3.20 0.76
N ARG A 418 -30.24 2.03 0.45
CA ARG A 418 -31.58 1.66 0.92
C ARG A 418 -31.56 1.11 2.32
N THR A 419 -30.55 0.32 2.66
CA THR A 419 -30.40 -0.33 3.96
C THR A 419 -29.48 0.47 4.90
N GLY A 420 -28.62 1.32 4.34
CA GLY A 420 -27.54 2.01 5.04
C GLY A 420 -26.33 1.11 5.31
N GLU A 421 -26.33 -0.13 4.83
CA GLU A 421 -25.31 -1.14 5.12
C GLU A 421 -24.18 -1.14 4.09
N TRP A 422 -23.00 -1.62 4.52
CA TRP A 422 -21.86 -1.87 3.64
C TRP A 422 -21.86 -3.35 3.23
N VAL A 423 -22.16 -3.61 1.96
CA VAL A 423 -22.31 -4.97 1.43
C VAL A 423 -20.99 -5.44 0.82
N ALA A 424 -20.48 -6.58 1.29
CA ALA A 424 -19.28 -7.21 0.74
C ALA A 424 -19.56 -7.80 -0.65
N ALA A 425 -18.74 -7.44 -1.64
CA ALA A 425 -18.89 -7.89 -3.02
C ALA A 425 -18.19 -9.23 -3.30
N LEU A 426 -17.07 -9.50 -2.62
CA LEU A 426 -16.26 -10.71 -2.86
C LEU A 426 -17.00 -12.04 -2.62
N PRO A 427 -17.87 -12.19 -1.60
CA PRO A 427 -18.66 -13.41 -1.42
C PRO A 427 -19.51 -13.76 -2.65
N GLU A 428 -19.94 -12.76 -3.43
CA GLU A 428 -20.79 -12.94 -4.61
C GLU A 428 -20.02 -13.31 -5.89
N VAL A 429 -18.68 -13.20 -5.86
CA VAL A 429 -17.78 -13.64 -6.95
C VAL A 429 -17.66 -15.16 -6.99
N ASN A 430 -17.82 -15.84 -5.86
CA ASN A 430 -17.81 -17.30 -5.77
C ASN A 430 -16.51 -18.00 -6.22
N GLY A 431 -15.37 -17.29 -6.25
CA GLY A 431 -14.05 -17.81 -6.62
C GLY A 431 -13.62 -17.45 -8.06
N VAL A 432 -12.33 -17.59 -8.36
CA VAL A 432 -11.73 -17.17 -9.64
C VAL A 432 -10.66 -18.14 -10.12
N ASP A 433 -10.41 -18.17 -11.42
CA ASP A 433 -9.15 -18.69 -11.98
C ASP A 433 -8.25 -17.50 -12.29
N LEU A 434 -7.13 -17.40 -11.60
CA LEU A 434 -6.08 -16.40 -11.81
C LEU A 434 -5.04 -16.97 -12.77
N GLU A 435 -4.73 -16.22 -13.80
CA GLU A 435 -3.71 -16.55 -14.79
C GLU A 435 -2.70 -15.43 -14.94
N LEU A 436 -1.41 -15.78 -14.96
CA LEU A 436 -0.32 -14.87 -15.30
C LEU A 436 0.47 -15.43 -16.48
N ASP A 437 0.46 -14.67 -17.57
CA ASP A 437 1.17 -14.97 -18.79
C ASP A 437 2.32 -13.99 -18.99
N ALA A 438 3.47 -14.47 -19.43
CA ALA A 438 4.62 -13.62 -19.74
C ALA A 438 5.01 -13.75 -21.22
N PRO A 439 5.53 -12.68 -21.86
CA PRO A 439 6.00 -12.75 -23.24
C PRO A 439 7.09 -13.82 -23.39
N THR A 440 6.94 -14.69 -24.39
CA THR A 440 7.98 -15.66 -24.76
C THR A 440 9.01 -15.01 -25.69
N GLY A 441 10.26 -15.48 -25.64
CA GLY A 441 11.34 -14.90 -26.44
C GLY A 441 11.16 -15.16 -27.94
N PRO A 442 11.66 -14.27 -28.82
CA PRO A 442 11.60 -14.47 -30.26
C PRO A 442 12.27 -15.79 -30.66
N GLY A 443 11.60 -16.57 -31.50
CA GLY A 443 12.09 -17.86 -32.00
C GLY A 443 11.85 -19.06 -31.08
N GLY A 444 11.08 -18.93 -29.99
CA GLY A 444 10.60 -20.07 -29.18
C GLY A 444 11.68 -20.83 -28.42
N ARG A 445 12.93 -20.36 -28.44
CA ARG A 445 14.07 -20.98 -27.73
C ARG A 445 13.98 -20.87 -26.22
N VAL A 446 13.10 -20.00 -25.73
CA VAL A 446 12.77 -19.87 -24.32
C VAL A 446 11.28 -19.68 -24.21
N VAL A 447 10.65 -20.47 -23.37
CA VAL A 447 9.27 -20.22 -22.94
C VAL A 447 9.22 -19.85 -21.48
N VAL A 448 8.22 -19.05 -21.13
CA VAL A 448 7.80 -18.86 -19.75
C VAL A 448 6.51 -19.64 -19.59
N VAL A 449 6.44 -20.50 -18.58
CA VAL A 449 5.25 -21.33 -18.32
C VAL A 449 4.19 -20.46 -17.65
N PRO A 450 2.98 -20.32 -18.23
CA PRO A 450 1.88 -19.60 -17.59
C PRO A 450 1.57 -20.11 -16.19
N LEU A 451 1.37 -19.20 -15.24
CA LEU A 451 0.77 -19.56 -13.97
C LEU A 451 -0.74 -19.64 -14.14
N ARG A 452 -1.37 -20.71 -13.67
CA ARG A 452 -2.82 -20.78 -13.45
C ARG A 452 -3.12 -21.26 -12.04
N LEU A 453 -3.84 -20.46 -11.27
CA LEU A 453 -4.27 -20.78 -9.91
C LEU A 453 -5.79 -20.66 -9.80
N ARG A 454 -6.42 -21.72 -9.31
CA ARG A 454 -7.81 -21.67 -8.89
C ARG A 454 -7.87 -21.16 -7.45
N LEU A 455 -8.57 -20.05 -7.25
CA LEU A 455 -8.81 -19.46 -5.94
C LEU A 455 -10.28 -19.63 -5.60
N ASP A 456 -10.59 -20.38 -4.54
CA ASP A 456 -11.95 -20.46 -4.04
C ASP A 456 -12.38 -19.13 -3.37
N SER A 457 -13.67 -18.99 -3.08
CA SER A 457 -14.22 -17.78 -2.46
C SER A 457 -13.54 -17.44 -1.12
N ALA A 458 -13.18 -18.45 -0.32
CA ALA A 458 -12.50 -18.25 0.95
C ALA A 458 -11.09 -17.70 0.76
N THR A 459 -10.33 -18.24 -0.17
CA THR A 459 -8.97 -17.77 -0.50
C THR A 459 -9.01 -16.39 -1.11
N LEU A 460 -9.96 -16.11 -1.99
CA LEU A 460 -10.15 -14.79 -2.57
C LEU A 460 -10.43 -13.73 -1.49
N GLN A 461 -11.31 -14.02 -0.53
CA GLN A 461 -11.62 -13.12 0.58
C GLN A 461 -10.41 -12.91 1.52
N ARG A 462 -9.62 -13.96 1.78
CA ARG A 462 -8.36 -13.83 2.53
C ARG A 462 -7.32 -13.01 1.78
N TRP A 463 -7.26 -13.08 0.46
CA TRP A 463 -6.25 -12.35 -0.33
C TRP A 463 -6.68 -10.94 -0.71
N LEU A 464 -7.95 -10.57 -0.57
CA LEU A 464 -8.48 -9.26 -0.96
C LEU A 464 -9.26 -8.62 0.20
N GLU A 465 -8.62 -8.50 1.36
CA GLU A 465 -9.22 -7.85 2.52
C GLU A 465 -9.44 -6.34 2.29
N PRO A 466 -10.56 -5.78 2.77
CA PRO A 466 -10.82 -4.33 2.68
C PRO A 466 -9.71 -3.54 3.37
N HIS A 467 -9.32 -2.42 2.76
CA HIS A 467 -8.31 -1.49 3.27
C HIS A 467 -6.91 -2.07 3.42
N ARG A 468 -6.59 -3.16 2.72
CA ARG A 468 -5.28 -3.80 2.79
C ARG A 468 -4.65 -3.96 1.42
N THR A 469 -3.32 -3.97 1.45
CA THR A 469 -2.51 -4.36 0.31
C THR A 469 -2.17 -5.84 0.41
N THR A 470 -2.27 -6.55 -0.69
CA THR A 470 -1.77 -7.92 -0.87
C THR A 470 -0.62 -7.89 -1.87
N LEU A 471 0.54 -8.40 -1.46
CA LEU A 471 1.70 -8.59 -2.33
C LEU A 471 1.77 -10.06 -2.75
N LEU A 472 1.54 -10.30 -4.04
CA LEU A 472 1.69 -11.59 -4.69
C LEU A 472 3.02 -11.63 -5.44
N ASP A 473 4.04 -12.23 -4.82
CA ASP A 473 5.34 -12.49 -5.43
C ASP A 473 5.30 -13.81 -6.20
N VAL A 474 5.51 -13.75 -7.52
CA VAL A 474 5.41 -14.90 -8.41
C VAL A 474 6.74 -15.18 -9.09
N GLN A 475 7.31 -16.34 -8.80
CA GLN A 475 8.44 -16.90 -9.53
C GLN A 475 7.92 -17.82 -10.66
N LEU A 476 8.02 -17.36 -11.90
CA LEU A 476 7.63 -18.12 -13.09
C LEU A 476 8.79 -19.00 -13.59
N LEU A 477 8.45 -20.14 -14.16
CA LEU A 477 9.37 -21.06 -14.83
C LEU A 477 9.72 -20.53 -16.21
N ARG A 478 11.00 -20.25 -16.43
CA ARG A 478 11.58 -19.90 -17.73
C ARG A 478 12.45 -21.04 -18.25
N LEU A 479 11.96 -21.80 -19.23
CA LEU A 479 12.63 -23.00 -19.73
C LEU A 479 13.25 -22.78 -21.11
N PRO A 480 14.51 -23.18 -21.33
CA PRO A 480 15.08 -23.24 -22.67
C PRO A 480 14.47 -24.38 -23.47
N SER A 481 14.32 -24.20 -24.78
CA SER A 481 13.88 -25.28 -25.67
C SER A 481 14.99 -26.33 -25.85
N VAL A 482 14.60 -27.54 -26.25
CA VAL A 482 15.56 -28.61 -26.63
C VAL A 482 16.52 -28.18 -27.74
N ASP A 483 16.14 -27.24 -28.61
CA ASP A 483 17.00 -26.72 -29.68
C ASP A 483 18.07 -25.73 -29.18
N THR A 484 18.06 -25.39 -27.89
CA THR A 484 19.06 -24.49 -27.29
C THR A 484 20.45 -25.14 -27.27
N PHE A 485 20.53 -26.47 -27.20
CA PHE A 485 21.77 -27.23 -27.23
C PHE A 485 21.59 -28.51 -28.06
N GLN A 486 22.45 -28.73 -29.04
CA GLN A 486 22.43 -29.91 -29.91
C GLN A 486 23.73 -30.69 -29.74
N MET A 487 23.62 -32.01 -29.58
CA MET A 487 24.77 -32.93 -29.60
C MET A 487 24.90 -33.53 -31.00
N TYR A 488 26.10 -33.49 -31.56
CA TYR A 488 26.44 -34.03 -32.88
C TYR A 488 27.18 -35.35 -32.77
#